data_AF-A0A382NL58-F1
#
_entry.id   AF-A0A382NL58-F1
#
_cell.length_a   1.000
_cell.length_b   1.000
_cell.length_c   1.000
_cell.angle_alpha   90.00
_cell.angle_beta   90.00
_cell.angle_gamma   90.00
#
_symmetry.space_group_name_H-M   'P 1'
#
loop_
_entity.id
_entity.type
_entity.pdbx_description
1 polymer ?
#
loop_
_entity_poly.entity_id
_entity_poly.type
_entity_poly.pdbx_seq_one_letter_code
_entity_poly.pdbx_strand_id
1 'polypeptide(L)'
;MSATPSILHPIQKNLPRNRLGLAKWLVNPANPLIGRVTVNRWWAELMGRGIVSTQEDFGTQSEPPTHPALLDWLAVEFVERGWSMKHIHKLIVMSATYRQHSRVTPELLAKDASNKFYTRAPRLRMSAEMIRDNALTISGLLSAKMHGPPIYPPQPGGIWRHVGRNAPKFNVATSEDRFRRGVYVVWRRSAPYVSFVNFDAPDRTACVVERSRTNTPLQALTLLNDGAYVEMALAFAGRILTENKDNAEARILYAYKTAFARIPRPAETVYLKALLLKRHAFFEKNPKAAQTLIASAKGWKAPTGMDAKELAAWFYLTNILMNLDEAITKG
;
A
#
# COMPACT_ATOMS: atom_id res chain seq x y z
N MET A 1 -40.95 24.85 2.27
CA MET A 1 -40.35 23.51 2.52
C MET A 1 -39.37 23.24 1.39
N SER A 2 -38.12 22.90 1.70
CA SER A 2 -37.13 22.57 0.65
C SER A 2 -37.55 21.29 -0.07
N ALA A 3 -37.68 21.34 -1.40
CA ALA A 3 -38.05 20.20 -2.24
C ALA A 3 -36.79 19.50 -2.80
N THR A 4 -36.93 18.26 -3.26
CA THR A 4 -35.84 17.54 -3.94
C THR A 4 -35.43 18.32 -5.20
N PRO A 5 -34.13 18.55 -5.46
CA PRO A 5 -33.67 19.20 -6.70
C PRO A 5 -34.20 18.46 -7.93
N SER A 6 -34.66 19.20 -8.95
CA SER A 6 -35.30 18.64 -10.15
C SER A 6 -34.38 17.73 -10.99
N ILE A 7 -33.07 17.88 -10.83
CA ILE A 7 -32.06 17.02 -11.48
C ILE A 7 -32.00 15.60 -10.88
N LEU A 8 -32.60 15.39 -9.70
CA LEU A 8 -32.67 14.10 -9.03
C LEU A 8 -34.10 13.56 -9.05
N HIS A 9 -34.23 12.23 -9.04
CA HIS A 9 -35.52 11.58 -8.95
C HIS A 9 -36.24 11.92 -7.62
N PRO A 10 -37.57 12.02 -7.61
CA PRO A 10 -38.32 12.44 -6.42
C PRO A 10 -38.22 11.42 -5.29
N ILE A 11 -38.28 11.89 -4.04
CA ILE A 11 -38.37 11.00 -2.89
C ILE A 11 -39.74 10.30 -2.88
N GLN A 12 -39.73 8.97 -2.83
CA GLN A 12 -40.96 8.19 -2.81
C GLN A 12 -41.67 8.35 -1.46
N LYS A 13 -43.00 8.59 -1.47
CA LYS A 13 -43.79 8.89 -0.26
C LYS A 13 -43.82 7.75 0.77
N ASN A 14 -43.57 6.51 0.33
CA ASN A 14 -43.53 5.31 1.15
C ASN A 14 -42.18 5.12 1.89
N LEU A 15 -41.16 5.92 1.60
CA LEU A 15 -39.89 5.84 2.31
C LEU A 15 -40.00 6.51 3.70
N PRO A 16 -39.43 5.90 4.74
CA PRO A 16 -39.44 6.49 6.07
C PRO A 16 -38.65 7.81 6.09
N ARG A 17 -39.13 8.82 6.82
CA ARG A 17 -38.45 10.12 6.96
C ARG A 17 -37.29 10.06 7.96
N ASN A 18 -36.36 9.15 7.72
CA ASN A 18 -35.17 8.93 8.54
C ASN A 18 -33.97 8.54 7.65
N ARG A 19 -32.83 8.21 8.28
CA ARG A 19 -31.59 7.85 7.58
C ARG A 19 -31.77 6.65 6.63
N LEU A 20 -32.66 5.71 6.94
CA LEU A 20 -32.92 4.56 6.08
C LEU A 20 -33.64 4.96 4.79
N GLY A 21 -34.64 5.85 4.86
CA GLY A 21 -35.33 6.35 3.66
C GLY A 21 -34.40 7.16 2.76
N LEU A 22 -33.54 8.00 3.35
CA LEU A 22 -32.49 8.69 2.61
C LEU A 22 -31.53 7.72 1.91
N ALA A 23 -31.06 6.68 2.61
CA ALA A 23 -30.17 5.67 2.02
C ALA A 23 -30.82 4.94 0.85
N LYS A 24 -32.08 4.50 1.00
CA LYS A 24 -32.85 3.84 -0.07
C LYS A 24 -33.09 4.74 -1.29
N TRP A 25 -33.33 6.02 -1.07
CA TRP A 25 -33.46 7.01 -2.14
C TRP A 25 -32.12 7.25 -2.85
N LEU A 26 -31.02 7.38 -2.09
CA LEU A 26 -29.69 7.59 -2.67
C LEU A 26 -29.27 6.44 -3.60
N VAL A 27 -29.43 5.18 -3.17
CA VAL A 27 -29.02 4.00 -3.96
C VAL A 27 -30.10 3.50 -4.92
N ASN A 28 -31.15 4.28 -5.15
CA ASN A 28 -32.15 3.93 -6.14
C ASN A 28 -31.51 3.94 -7.55
N PRO A 29 -31.77 2.95 -8.42
CA PRO A 29 -31.27 2.93 -9.81
C PRO A 29 -31.61 4.19 -10.62
N ALA A 30 -32.69 4.90 -10.28
CA ALA A 30 -33.04 6.18 -10.89
C ALA A 30 -32.10 7.34 -10.48
N ASN A 31 -31.14 7.11 -9.57
CA ASN A 31 -30.10 8.08 -9.23
C ASN A 31 -28.92 7.96 -10.21
N PRO A 32 -28.67 8.96 -11.07
CA PRO A 32 -27.61 8.88 -12.07
C PRO A 32 -26.20 9.09 -11.49
N LEU A 33 -26.06 9.58 -10.25
CA LEU A 33 -24.77 10.04 -9.72
C LEU A 33 -24.06 8.98 -8.87
N ILE A 34 -24.79 8.24 -8.04
CA ILE A 34 -24.16 7.36 -7.05
C ILE A 34 -23.34 6.27 -7.74
N GLY A 35 -23.82 5.69 -8.85
CA GLY A 35 -23.02 4.74 -9.63
C GLY A 35 -21.74 5.38 -10.18
N ARG A 36 -21.89 6.50 -10.92
CA ARG A 36 -20.78 7.24 -11.56
C ARG A 36 -19.69 7.66 -10.57
N VAL A 37 -20.08 8.32 -9.48
CA VAL A 37 -19.15 8.77 -8.43
C VAL A 37 -18.43 7.57 -7.82
N THR A 38 -19.15 6.49 -7.51
CA THR A 38 -18.56 5.30 -6.87
C THR A 38 -17.52 4.64 -7.76
N VAL A 39 -17.87 4.34 -9.02
CA VAL A 39 -16.94 3.68 -9.95
C VAL A 39 -15.76 4.57 -10.31
N ASN A 40 -15.95 5.89 -10.40
CA ASN A 40 -14.86 6.82 -10.67
C ASN A 40 -13.83 6.85 -9.54
N ARG A 41 -14.27 6.77 -8.27
CA ARG A 41 -13.36 6.67 -7.12
C ARG A 41 -12.55 5.39 -7.16
N TRP A 42 -13.17 4.25 -7.44
CA TRP A 42 -12.43 2.98 -7.59
C TRP A 42 -11.48 3.00 -8.77
N TRP A 43 -11.91 3.59 -9.89
CA TRP A 43 -11.05 3.81 -11.04
C TRP A 43 -9.85 4.68 -10.67
N ALA A 44 -10.05 5.79 -9.96
CA ALA A 44 -8.97 6.67 -9.49
C ALA A 44 -7.99 5.94 -8.55
N GLU A 45 -8.49 5.12 -7.63
CA GLU A 45 -7.64 4.33 -6.73
C GLU A 45 -6.78 3.32 -7.49
N LEU A 46 -7.34 2.64 -8.50
CA LEU A 46 -6.64 1.64 -9.29
C LEU A 46 -5.69 2.28 -10.31
N MET A 47 -6.21 3.24 -11.09
CA MET A 47 -5.57 3.87 -12.26
C MET A 47 -4.81 5.15 -11.93
N GLY A 48 -4.81 5.61 -10.67
CA GLY A 48 -4.12 6.80 -10.20
C GLY A 48 -4.80 8.12 -10.47
N ARG A 49 -5.70 8.16 -11.46
CA ARG A 49 -6.52 9.32 -11.83
C ARG A 49 -7.91 8.85 -12.21
N GLY A 50 -8.94 9.51 -11.71
CA GLY A 50 -10.33 9.25 -12.09
C GLY A 50 -10.61 9.64 -13.54
N ILE A 51 -11.63 9.02 -14.14
CA ILE A 51 -12.17 9.42 -15.45
C ILE A 51 -12.66 10.87 -15.37
N VAL A 52 -13.32 11.22 -14.27
CA VAL A 52 -13.46 12.59 -13.77
C VAL A 52 -12.33 12.81 -12.76
N SER A 53 -11.53 13.84 -12.98
CA SER A 53 -10.31 14.10 -12.22
C SER A 53 -10.59 14.52 -10.78
N THR A 54 -11.63 15.32 -10.58
CA THR A 54 -12.09 15.79 -9.27
C THR A 54 -12.99 14.74 -8.62
N GLN A 55 -12.46 14.07 -7.59
CA GLN A 55 -13.27 13.10 -6.83
C GLN A 55 -14.26 13.78 -5.87
N GLU A 56 -14.03 15.04 -5.53
CA GLU A 56 -14.83 15.83 -4.59
C GLU A 56 -16.02 16.54 -5.24
N ASP A 57 -15.96 16.80 -6.55
CA ASP A 57 -16.98 17.52 -7.29
C ASP A 57 -17.31 16.82 -8.62
N PHE A 58 -18.57 16.41 -8.74
CA PHE A 58 -19.18 15.79 -9.93
C PHE A 58 -20.20 16.73 -10.60
N GLY A 59 -20.18 18.01 -10.26
CA GLY A 59 -21.03 19.06 -10.80
C GLY A 59 -20.56 19.64 -12.12
N THR A 60 -21.23 20.68 -12.58
CA THR A 60 -20.92 21.36 -13.86
C THR A 60 -19.68 22.27 -13.79
N GLN A 61 -19.16 22.50 -12.59
CA GLN A 61 -17.94 23.29 -12.37
C GLN A 61 -16.66 22.45 -12.37
N SER A 62 -16.77 21.12 -12.42
CA SER A 62 -15.62 20.23 -12.53
C SER A 62 -15.19 19.97 -13.97
N GLU A 63 -13.97 19.44 -14.14
CA GLU A 63 -13.54 18.98 -15.46
C GLU A 63 -14.48 17.88 -15.98
N PRO A 64 -14.88 17.93 -17.26
CA PRO A 64 -15.69 16.88 -17.83
C PRO A 64 -14.94 15.53 -17.84
N PRO A 65 -15.66 14.40 -17.79
CA PRO A 65 -15.06 13.08 -17.86
C PRO A 65 -14.25 12.92 -19.14
N THR A 66 -13.05 12.34 -19.04
CA THR A 66 -12.20 12.05 -20.20
C THR A 66 -12.81 10.98 -21.12
N HIS A 67 -13.52 10.03 -20.52
CA HIS A 67 -14.15 8.89 -21.20
C HIS A 67 -15.61 8.74 -20.72
N PRO A 68 -16.54 9.61 -21.16
CA PRO A 68 -17.93 9.63 -20.66
C PRO A 68 -18.65 8.29 -20.88
N ALA A 69 -18.53 7.70 -22.07
CA ALA A 69 -19.17 6.42 -22.39
C ALA A 69 -18.69 5.27 -21.49
N LEU A 70 -17.39 5.25 -21.15
CA LEU A 70 -16.83 4.25 -20.25
C LEU A 70 -17.36 4.43 -18.82
N LEU A 71 -17.41 5.67 -18.34
CA LEU A 71 -17.94 5.98 -17.01
C LEU A 71 -19.41 5.57 -16.90
N ASP A 72 -20.21 5.88 -17.92
CA ASP A 72 -21.62 5.52 -17.98
C ASP A 72 -21.82 4.02 -18.02
N TRP A 73 -21.05 3.32 -18.85
CA TRP A 73 -21.09 1.87 -18.92
C TRP A 73 -20.73 1.20 -17.59
N LEU A 74 -19.66 1.63 -16.93
CA LEU A 74 -19.27 1.10 -15.61
C LEU A 74 -20.33 1.39 -14.54
N ALA A 75 -20.94 2.57 -14.57
CA ALA A 75 -21.98 2.95 -13.62
C ALA A 75 -23.25 2.12 -13.80
N VAL A 76 -23.70 1.90 -15.04
CA VAL A 76 -24.85 1.04 -15.35
C VAL A 76 -24.56 -0.40 -14.96
N GLU A 77 -23.41 -0.95 -15.37
CA GLU A 77 -22.99 -2.32 -15.03
C GLU A 77 -22.95 -2.52 -13.50
N PHE A 78 -22.49 -1.52 -12.75
CA PHE A 78 -22.44 -1.58 -11.29
C PHE A 78 -23.84 -1.72 -10.68
N VAL A 79 -24.81 -0.93 -11.16
CA VAL A 79 -26.19 -0.95 -10.67
C VAL A 79 -26.91 -2.24 -11.10
N GLU A 80 -26.82 -2.61 -12.38
CA GLU A 80 -27.51 -3.79 -12.93
C GLU A 80 -26.99 -5.12 -12.37
N ARG A 81 -25.71 -5.18 -11.97
CA ARG A 81 -25.13 -6.34 -11.29
C ARG A 81 -25.33 -6.32 -9.78
N GLY A 82 -26.35 -5.61 -9.31
CA GLY A 82 -26.75 -5.59 -7.90
C GLY A 82 -25.72 -4.95 -6.99
N TRP A 83 -25.05 -3.89 -7.45
CA TRP A 83 -24.06 -3.15 -6.66
C TRP A 83 -22.85 -3.98 -6.22
N SER A 84 -22.45 -4.97 -7.04
CA SER A 84 -21.31 -5.85 -6.76
C SER A 84 -19.97 -5.15 -6.97
N MET A 85 -19.33 -4.71 -5.87
CA MET A 85 -17.99 -4.09 -5.92
C MET A 85 -16.94 -5.02 -6.51
N LYS A 86 -16.99 -6.31 -6.14
CA LYS A 86 -16.04 -7.34 -6.63
C LYS A 86 -16.10 -7.49 -8.14
N HIS A 87 -17.30 -7.40 -8.72
CA HIS A 87 -17.50 -7.47 -10.15
C HIS A 87 -16.81 -6.31 -10.88
N ILE A 88 -17.08 -5.07 -10.45
CA ILE A 88 -16.46 -3.88 -11.06
C ILE A 88 -14.94 -3.88 -10.88
N HIS A 89 -14.43 -4.20 -9.69
CA HIS A 89 -12.99 -4.32 -9.48
C HIS A 89 -12.36 -5.34 -10.42
N LYS A 90 -12.98 -6.52 -10.60
CA LYS A 90 -12.51 -7.55 -11.53
C LYS A 90 -12.49 -7.02 -12.97
N LEU A 91 -13.54 -6.33 -13.43
CA LEU A 91 -13.59 -5.74 -14.77
C LEU A 91 -12.43 -4.76 -15.00
N ILE A 92 -12.17 -3.87 -14.04
CA ILE A 92 -11.09 -2.87 -14.16
C ILE A 92 -9.73 -3.57 -14.20
N VAL A 93 -9.41 -4.43 -13.23
CA VAL A 93 -8.06 -5.04 -13.14
C VAL A 93 -7.78 -6.08 -14.24
N MET A 94 -8.83 -6.61 -14.89
CA MET A 94 -8.69 -7.52 -16.04
C MET A 94 -8.71 -6.80 -17.39
N SER A 95 -8.96 -5.48 -17.42
CA SER A 95 -8.99 -4.69 -18.64
C SER A 95 -7.62 -4.67 -19.35
N ALA A 96 -7.62 -4.36 -20.64
CA ALA A 96 -6.37 -4.12 -21.38
C ALA A 96 -5.64 -2.89 -20.83
N THR A 97 -6.40 -1.84 -20.48
CA THR A 97 -5.87 -0.56 -19.94
C THR A 97 -5.12 -0.77 -18.61
N TYR A 98 -5.66 -1.56 -17.68
CA TYR A 98 -4.97 -1.83 -16.42
C TYR A 98 -3.68 -2.63 -16.61
N ARG A 99 -3.64 -3.52 -17.61
CA ARG A 99 -2.51 -4.42 -17.89
C ARG A 99 -1.44 -3.82 -18.80
N GLN A 100 -1.52 -2.52 -19.13
CA GLN A 100 -0.49 -1.83 -19.90
C GLN A 100 0.84 -1.79 -19.15
N HIS A 101 1.93 -1.54 -19.88
CA HIS A 101 3.23 -1.25 -19.26
C HIS A 101 3.30 0.20 -18.78
N SER A 102 4.03 0.44 -17.69
CA SER A 102 4.31 1.80 -17.18
C SER A 102 5.46 2.52 -17.89
N ARG A 103 5.99 1.96 -18.99
CA ARG A 103 7.12 2.52 -19.73
C ARG A 103 6.73 3.87 -20.35
N VAL A 104 7.51 4.90 -20.04
CA VAL A 104 7.36 6.24 -20.64
C VAL A 104 8.32 6.34 -21.83
N THR A 105 7.80 6.73 -23.00
CA THR A 105 8.60 7.09 -24.17
C THR A 105 8.46 8.59 -24.45
N PRO A 106 9.41 9.22 -25.17
CA PRO A 106 9.31 10.63 -25.55
C PRO A 106 8.01 10.95 -26.30
N GLU A 107 7.53 10.06 -27.16
CA GLU A 107 6.31 10.23 -27.93
C GLU A 107 5.06 10.21 -27.04
N LEU A 108 5.01 9.28 -26.07
CA LEU A 108 3.92 9.21 -25.09
C LEU A 108 3.92 10.44 -24.17
N LEU A 109 5.11 10.89 -23.75
CA LEU A 109 5.25 12.08 -22.91
C LEU A 109 4.79 13.34 -23.65
N ALA A 110 5.10 13.47 -24.95
CA ALA A 110 4.67 14.60 -25.77
C ALA A 110 3.15 14.64 -25.98
N LYS A 111 2.50 13.48 -26.10
CA LYS A 111 1.04 13.39 -26.34
C LYS A 111 0.20 13.42 -25.06
N ASP A 112 0.68 12.81 -23.98
CA ASP A 112 -0.08 12.59 -22.76
C ASP A 112 0.84 12.61 -21.53
N ALA A 113 1.41 13.79 -21.26
CA ALA A 113 2.37 13.98 -20.16
C ALA A 113 1.79 13.58 -18.79
N SER A 114 0.52 13.93 -18.52
CA SER A 114 -0.16 13.65 -17.25
C SER A 114 -0.84 12.28 -17.17
N ASN A 115 -0.70 11.44 -18.21
CA ASN A 115 -1.41 10.16 -18.34
C ASN A 115 -2.94 10.32 -18.22
N LYS A 116 -3.48 11.44 -18.70
CA LYS A 116 -4.91 11.79 -18.68
C LYS A 116 -5.74 10.80 -19.51
N PHE A 117 -5.16 10.25 -20.57
CA PHE A 117 -5.83 9.33 -21.49
C PHE A 117 -5.46 7.87 -21.26
N TYR A 118 -4.80 7.55 -20.13
CA TYR A 118 -4.38 6.19 -19.78
C TYR A 118 -3.58 5.53 -20.92
N THR A 119 -2.64 6.28 -21.48
CA THR A 119 -1.75 5.78 -22.55
C THR A 119 -0.73 4.76 -22.05
N ARG A 120 -0.55 4.68 -20.73
CA ARG A 120 0.35 3.77 -20.02
C ARG A 120 -0.21 3.41 -18.65
N ALA A 121 0.29 2.32 -18.06
CA ALA A 121 -0.05 2.01 -16.68
C ALA A 121 0.52 3.07 -15.71
N PRO A 122 -0.22 3.40 -14.64
CA PRO A 122 0.21 4.40 -13.68
C PRO A 122 1.27 3.81 -12.74
N ARG A 123 2.40 4.51 -12.62
CA ARG A 123 3.45 4.17 -11.66
C ARG A 123 3.29 5.03 -10.41
N LEU A 124 2.73 4.46 -9.34
CA LEU A 124 2.35 5.19 -8.13
C LEU A 124 2.92 4.54 -6.87
N ARG A 125 3.46 5.36 -5.97
CA ARG A 125 3.79 4.91 -4.62
C ARG A 125 2.55 4.33 -3.95
N MET A 126 2.69 3.14 -3.36
CA MET A 126 1.66 2.48 -2.58
C MET A 126 1.27 3.33 -1.35
N SER A 127 0.05 3.15 -0.85
CA SER A 127 -0.36 3.80 0.40
C SER A 127 0.48 3.31 1.59
N ALA A 128 0.48 4.06 2.69
CA ALA A 128 1.19 3.69 3.91
C ALA A 128 0.88 2.25 4.37
N GLU A 129 -0.39 1.85 4.35
CA GLU A 129 -0.85 0.52 4.74
C GLU A 129 -0.34 -0.54 3.76
N MET A 130 -0.39 -0.25 2.46
CA MET A 130 0.09 -1.15 1.41
C MET A 130 1.61 -1.34 1.44
N ILE A 131 2.40 -0.30 1.71
CA ILE A 131 3.86 -0.41 1.85
C ILE A 131 4.19 -1.37 2.99
N ARG A 132 3.55 -1.20 4.14
CA ARG A 132 3.72 -2.10 5.29
C ARG A 132 3.30 -3.53 4.94
N ASP A 133 2.12 -3.71 4.36
CA ASP A 133 1.57 -5.03 4.03
C ASP A 133 2.43 -5.74 2.97
N ASN A 134 2.98 -4.99 2.01
CA ASN A 134 3.92 -5.52 1.02
C ASN A 134 5.21 -6.01 1.69
N ALA A 135 5.80 -5.21 2.57
CA ALA A 135 6.99 -5.57 3.33
C ALA A 135 6.78 -6.81 4.21
N LEU A 136 5.63 -6.91 4.88
CA LEU A 136 5.22 -8.10 5.64
C LEU A 136 5.02 -9.33 4.74
N THR A 137 4.48 -9.16 3.54
CA THR A 137 4.26 -10.24 2.57
C THR A 137 5.59 -10.78 2.02
N ILE A 138 6.48 -9.89 1.59
CA ILE A 138 7.81 -10.23 1.07
C ILE A 138 8.63 -10.97 2.14
N SER A 139 8.60 -10.47 3.37
CA SER A 139 9.30 -11.09 4.51
C SER A 139 8.71 -12.41 5.00
N GLY A 140 7.48 -12.75 4.58
CA GLY A 140 6.76 -13.94 5.05
C GLY A 140 6.19 -13.81 6.46
N LEU A 141 6.15 -12.59 7.01
CA LEU A 141 5.63 -12.32 8.36
C LEU A 141 4.13 -12.01 8.39
N LEU A 142 3.52 -11.67 7.25
CA LEU A 142 2.13 -11.21 7.21
C LEU A 142 1.17 -12.20 7.86
N SER A 143 0.50 -11.75 8.92
CA SER A 143 -0.58 -12.50 9.56
C SER A 143 -1.90 -12.35 8.80
N ALA A 144 -2.55 -13.48 8.52
CA ALA A 144 -3.86 -13.55 7.91
C ALA A 144 -5.02 -13.39 8.92
N LYS A 145 -4.73 -13.16 10.21
CA LYS A 145 -5.73 -13.05 11.27
C LYS A 145 -6.69 -11.87 11.04
N MET A 146 -7.97 -12.21 10.89
CA MET A 146 -9.06 -11.26 10.69
C MET A 146 -9.79 -10.93 11.99
N HIS A 147 -10.44 -9.75 12.02
CA HIS A 147 -11.28 -9.26 13.13
C HIS A 147 -10.50 -9.00 14.44
N GLY A 148 -11.21 -8.57 15.49
CA GLY A 148 -10.61 -8.27 16.79
C GLY A 148 -10.08 -6.84 16.93
N PRO A 149 -9.39 -6.54 18.05
CA PRO A 149 -8.99 -5.18 18.39
C PRO A 149 -7.85 -4.66 17.50
N PRO A 150 -7.64 -3.32 17.49
CA PRO A 150 -6.51 -2.70 16.82
C PRO A 150 -5.16 -3.20 17.37
N ILE A 151 -4.15 -3.17 16.52
CA ILE A 151 -2.76 -3.53 16.85
C ILE A 151 -1.89 -2.29 17.03
N TYR A 152 -0.76 -2.49 17.72
CA TYR A 152 0.21 -1.47 18.03
C TYR A 152 1.57 -1.92 17.51
N PRO A 153 1.90 -1.64 16.24
CA PRO A 153 3.20 -1.97 15.67
C PRO A 153 4.35 -1.29 16.41
N PRO A 154 5.60 -1.72 16.20
CA PRO A 154 6.76 -1.06 16.75
C PRO A 154 6.85 0.37 16.24
N GLN A 155 7.16 1.30 17.15
CA GLN A 155 7.53 2.67 16.84
C GLN A 155 8.55 3.17 17.85
N PRO A 156 9.31 4.24 17.52
CA PRO A 156 10.18 4.88 18.49
C PRO A 156 9.40 5.40 19.71
N GLY A 157 10.08 5.39 20.87
CA GLY A 157 9.53 5.94 22.12
C GLY A 157 9.35 7.46 22.07
N GLY A 158 8.54 8.01 22.97
CA GLY A 158 8.38 9.46 23.15
C GLY A 158 7.49 10.18 22.11
N ILE A 159 7.02 9.49 21.07
CA ILE A 159 6.19 10.10 20.03
C ILE A 159 4.70 10.07 20.38
N TRP A 160 4.28 9.09 21.19
CA TRP A 160 2.90 9.01 21.67
C TRP A 160 2.66 10.05 22.77
N ARG A 161 2.18 11.24 22.38
CA ARG A 161 1.89 12.33 23.32
C ARG A 161 0.63 12.04 24.15
N HIS A 162 0.78 12.05 25.46
CA HIS A 162 -0.30 11.87 26.42
C HIS A 162 -0.95 13.22 26.75
N VAL A 163 -2.27 13.30 26.66
CA VAL A 163 -3.05 14.42 27.22
C VAL A 163 -4.13 13.80 28.11
N GLY A 164 -4.13 14.13 29.40
CA GLY A 164 -5.10 13.64 30.40
C GLY A 164 -4.68 12.39 31.20
N ARG A 165 -5.25 12.24 32.41
CA ARG A 165 -4.93 11.16 33.38
C ARG A 165 -5.23 9.73 32.89
N ASN A 166 -6.16 9.55 31.96
CA ASN A 166 -6.63 8.24 31.47
C ASN A 166 -6.29 7.97 29.99
N ALA A 167 -5.21 8.56 29.46
CA ALA A 167 -4.86 8.38 28.05
C ALA A 167 -4.39 6.93 27.76
N PRO A 168 -4.84 6.29 26.67
CA PRO A 168 -4.42 4.94 26.31
C PRO A 168 -2.91 4.87 26.10
N LYS A 169 -2.27 3.82 26.62
CA LYS A 169 -0.84 3.55 26.46
C LYS A 169 -0.57 2.87 25.12
N PHE A 170 0.52 3.24 24.45
CA PHE A 170 0.98 2.54 23.26
C PHE A 170 1.76 1.29 23.67
N ASN A 171 1.06 0.18 23.82
CA ASN A 171 1.66 -1.10 24.20
C ASN A 171 2.07 -1.85 22.94
N VAL A 172 3.36 -1.82 22.59
CA VAL A 172 3.89 -2.48 21.39
C VAL A 172 3.52 -3.96 21.41
N ALA A 173 2.92 -4.45 20.32
CA ALA A 173 2.58 -5.84 20.17
C ALA A 173 3.84 -6.73 20.15
N THR A 174 3.81 -7.80 20.94
CA THR A 174 4.88 -8.80 21.05
C THR A 174 4.53 -10.14 20.40
N SER A 175 3.24 -10.38 20.12
CA SER A 175 2.72 -11.58 19.47
C SER A 175 2.62 -11.41 17.95
N GLU A 176 1.99 -12.39 17.29
CA GLU A 176 1.57 -12.32 15.88
C GLU A 176 0.85 -11.01 15.51
N ASP A 177 0.16 -10.36 16.46
CA ASP A 177 -0.53 -9.10 16.23
C ASP A 177 0.41 -7.98 15.73
N ARG A 178 1.72 -8.08 15.97
CA ARG A 178 2.75 -7.18 15.42
C ARG A 178 2.80 -7.19 13.89
N PHE A 179 2.42 -8.30 13.27
CA PHE A 179 2.54 -8.56 11.84
C PHE A 179 1.20 -8.59 11.10
N ARG A 180 0.13 -8.10 11.75
CA ARG A 180 -1.18 -7.98 11.08
C ARG A 180 -1.19 -6.81 10.09
N ARG A 181 -2.12 -6.94 9.15
CA ARG A 181 -2.38 -5.97 8.07
C ARG A 181 -2.53 -4.54 8.59
N GLY A 182 -2.08 -3.58 7.79
CA GLY A 182 -2.10 -2.15 8.08
C GLY A 182 -3.48 -1.62 8.45
N VAL A 183 -4.55 -2.23 7.93
CA VAL A 183 -5.94 -1.91 8.27
C VAL A 183 -6.29 -2.10 9.75
N TYR A 184 -5.53 -2.95 10.47
CA TYR A 184 -5.72 -3.17 11.91
C TYR A 184 -4.84 -2.26 12.78
N VAL A 185 -3.95 -1.46 12.19
CA VAL A 185 -3.10 -0.54 12.96
C VAL A 185 -3.97 0.52 13.63
N VAL A 186 -3.69 0.77 14.90
CA VAL A 186 -4.40 1.79 15.66
C VAL A 186 -4.38 3.14 14.94
N TRP A 187 -5.56 3.75 14.79
CA TRP A 187 -5.71 5.06 14.17
C TRP A 187 -6.43 6.00 15.11
N ARG A 188 -5.65 6.64 15.99
CA ARG A 188 -6.15 7.64 16.92
C ARG A 188 -6.12 9.02 16.27
N ARG A 189 -7.21 9.79 16.40
CA ARG A 189 -7.29 11.19 15.96
C ARG A 189 -6.12 11.98 16.57
N SER A 190 -5.39 12.71 15.73
CA SER A 190 -4.23 13.55 16.13
C SER A 190 -3.04 12.80 16.75
N ALA A 191 -3.06 11.46 16.78
CA ALA A 191 -1.92 10.63 17.17
C ALA A 191 -1.88 9.32 16.34
N PRO A 192 -1.84 9.40 15.00
CA PRO A 192 -1.71 8.22 14.13
C PRO A 192 -0.33 7.54 14.29
N TYR A 193 -0.22 6.32 13.75
CA TYR A 193 1.05 5.60 13.67
C TYR A 193 2.08 6.39 12.83
N VAL A 194 3.27 6.60 13.38
CA VAL A 194 4.26 7.56 12.86
C VAL A 194 4.78 7.18 11.47
N SER A 195 4.98 5.89 11.22
CA SER A 195 5.38 5.42 9.89
C SER A 195 4.27 5.73 8.88
N PHE A 196 3.00 5.59 9.25
CA PHE A 196 1.90 5.91 8.36
C PHE A 196 1.82 7.40 8.01
N VAL A 197 2.05 8.29 8.98
CA VAL A 197 2.14 9.74 8.73
C VAL A 197 3.24 10.04 7.73
N ASN A 198 4.42 9.45 7.93
CA ASN A 198 5.55 9.68 7.03
C ASN A 198 5.27 9.22 5.59
N PHE A 199 4.39 8.22 5.41
CA PHE A 199 3.90 7.73 4.13
C PHE A 199 2.53 8.33 3.71
N ASP A 200 2.25 9.56 4.13
CA ASP A 200 1.08 10.38 3.76
C ASP A 200 -0.29 9.80 4.17
N ALA A 201 -0.35 8.97 5.22
CA ALA A 201 -1.64 8.59 5.78
C ALA A 201 -2.29 9.79 6.50
N PRO A 202 -3.61 10.01 6.34
CA PRO A 202 -4.27 11.15 6.96
C PRO A 202 -4.32 11.05 8.50
N ASP A 203 -4.45 12.18 9.20
CA ASP A 203 -4.46 12.21 10.67
C ASP A 203 -5.87 12.05 11.29
N ARG A 204 -6.89 11.85 10.43
CA ARG A 204 -8.32 11.75 10.77
C ARG A 204 -8.89 12.97 11.50
N THR A 205 -8.25 14.13 11.39
CA THR A 205 -8.81 15.38 11.92
C THR A 205 -9.89 15.96 11.03
N ALA A 206 -9.81 15.69 9.72
CA ALA A 206 -10.78 16.05 8.69
C ALA A 206 -11.08 14.86 7.76
N CYS A 207 -12.15 14.98 6.96
CA CYS A 207 -12.43 14.05 5.88
C CYS A 207 -11.44 14.29 4.73
N VAL A 208 -10.89 13.21 4.19
CA VAL A 208 -9.93 13.26 3.07
C VAL A 208 -10.49 12.40 1.95
N VAL A 209 -10.81 13.03 0.82
CA VAL A 209 -11.34 12.32 -0.36
C VAL A 209 -10.19 11.84 -1.25
N GLU A 210 -9.18 12.69 -1.46
CA GLU A 210 -7.95 12.34 -2.17
C GLU A 210 -6.76 12.35 -1.20
N ARG A 211 -6.05 11.23 -1.10
CA ARG A 211 -4.84 11.14 -0.28
C ARG A 211 -3.66 11.76 -1.03
N SER A 212 -2.90 12.63 -0.36
CA SER A 212 -1.63 13.11 -0.88
C SER A 212 -0.64 11.96 -1.09
N ARG A 213 0.24 12.12 -2.08
CA ARG A 213 1.36 11.19 -2.32
C ARG A 213 2.62 12.01 -2.54
N THR A 214 3.50 12.02 -1.56
CA THR A 214 4.81 12.64 -1.60
C THR A 214 5.90 11.56 -1.68
N ASN A 215 7.06 11.95 -2.21
CA ASN A 215 8.28 11.14 -2.25
C ASN A 215 9.38 11.94 -1.55
N THR A 216 9.61 11.66 -0.27
CA THR A 216 10.58 12.43 0.55
C THR A 216 11.77 11.58 0.95
N PRO A 217 12.97 12.16 1.16
CA PRO A 217 14.11 11.41 1.69
C PRO A 217 13.83 10.72 3.04
N LEU A 218 12.95 11.31 3.87
CA LEU A 218 12.56 10.75 5.17
C LEU A 218 11.82 9.41 5.02
N GLN A 219 11.08 9.21 3.93
CA GLN A 219 10.42 7.94 3.61
C GLN A 219 11.44 6.84 3.35
N ALA A 220 12.47 7.10 2.52
CA ALA A 220 13.55 6.15 2.29
C ALA A 220 14.33 5.84 3.59
N LEU A 221 14.62 6.86 4.41
CA LEU A 221 15.25 6.66 5.71
C LEU A 221 14.38 5.83 6.68
N THR A 222 13.07 5.90 6.57
CA THR A 222 12.15 5.07 7.37
C THR A 222 12.23 3.61 6.97
N LEU A 223 12.21 3.30 5.67
CA LEU A 223 12.36 1.92 5.18
C LEU A 223 13.71 1.31 5.58
N LEU A 224 14.77 2.11 5.59
CA LEU A 224 16.11 1.65 5.97
C LEU A 224 16.27 1.41 7.47
N ASN A 225 15.73 2.29 8.32
CA ASN A 225 16.14 2.39 9.73
C ASN A 225 15.04 2.10 10.75
N ASP A 226 13.76 2.21 10.39
CA ASP A 226 12.69 1.95 11.36
C ASP A 226 12.71 0.47 11.76
N GLY A 227 12.65 0.21 13.08
CA GLY A 227 12.80 -1.14 13.63
C GLY A 227 11.78 -2.15 13.10
N ALA A 228 10.61 -1.70 12.64
CA ALA A 228 9.65 -2.59 12.00
C ALA A 228 10.14 -3.07 10.63
N TYR A 229 10.72 -2.18 9.81
CA TYR A 229 11.24 -2.55 8.47
C TYR A 229 12.57 -3.30 8.56
N VAL A 230 13.44 -2.95 9.51
CA VAL A 230 14.67 -3.72 9.79
C VAL A 230 14.35 -5.16 10.14
N GLU A 231 13.34 -5.38 10.99
CA GLU A 231 12.88 -6.71 11.34
C GLU A 231 12.30 -7.48 10.15
N MET A 232 11.49 -6.82 9.31
CA MET A 232 10.99 -7.45 8.08
C MET A 232 12.12 -7.80 7.11
N ALA A 233 13.14 -6.95 6.97
CA ALA A 233 14.31 -7.25 6.14
C ALA A 233 15.14 -8.43 6.68
N LEU A 234 15.29 -8.55 8.01
CA LEU A 234 15.92 -9.71 8.65
C LEU A 234 15.12 -10.99 8.41
N ALA A 235 13.80 -10.93 8.57
CA ALA A 235 12.93 -12.06 8.29
C ALA A 235 12.97 -12.46 6.82
N PHE A 236 13.02 -11.49 5.90
CA PHE A 236 13.17 -11.79 4.47
C PHE A 236 14.51 -12.47 4.18
N ALA A 237 15.60 -12.04 4.81
CA ALA A 237 16.90 -12.68 4.66
C ALA A 237 16.87 -14.13 5.18
N GLY A 238 16.26 -14.36 6.34
CA GLY A 238 16.07 -15.72 6.88
C GLY A 238 15.19 -16.58 5.98
N ARG A 239 14.15 -16.01 5.37
CA ARG A 239 13.28 -16.67 4.40
C ARG A 239 14.05 -17.12 3.17
N ILE A 240 14.87 -16.24 2.57
CA ILE A 240 15.72 -16.57 1.40
C ILE A 240 16.64 -17.75 1.72
N LEU A 241 17.32 -17.70 2.87
CA LEU A 241 18.26 -18.75 3.29
C LEU A 241 17.59 -20.09 3.61
N THR A 242 16.32 -20.06 4.01
CA THR A 242 15.56 -21.27 4.36
C THR A 242 14.91 -21.91 3.14
N GLU A 243 14.25 -21.11 2.31
CA GLU A 243 13.49 -21.59 1.14
C GLU A 243 14.39 -21.87 -0.07
N ASN A 244 15.59 -21.30 -0.12
CA ASN A 244 16.55 -21.56 -1.20
C ASN A 244 17.93 -21.95 -0.66
N LYS A 245 18.22 -23.25 -0.70
CA LYS A 245 19.49 -23.84 -0.24
C LYS A 245 20.55 -23.92 -1.34
N ASP A 246 20.29 -23.34 -2.50
CA ASP A 246 21.21 -23.35 -3.63
C ASP A 246 22.30 -22.28 -3.46
N ASN A 247 22.96 -21.93 -4.57
CA ASN A 247 24.01 -20.92 -4.60
C ASN A 247 23.47 -19.47 -4.47
N ALA A 248 24.37 -18.52 -4.30
CA ALA A 248 24.03 -17.11 -4.14
C ALA A 248 23.24 -16.51 -5.33
N GLU A 249 23.44 -16.98 -6.57
CA GLU A 249 22.68 -16.46 -7.72
C GLU A 249 21.22 -16.90 -7.68
N ALA A 250 20.97 -18.18 -7.37
CA ALA A 250 19.62 -18.70 -7.21
C ALA A 250 18.86 -17.97 -6.08
N ARG A 251 19.55 -17.67 -4.97
CA ARG A 251 19.00 -16.86 -3.87
C ARG A 251 18.72 -15.42 -4.28
N ILE A 252 19.60 -14.78 -5.05
CA ILE A 252 19.36 -13.42 -5.60
C ILE A 252 18.15 -13.44 -6.55
N LEU A 253 18.05 -14.44 -7.43
CA LEU A 253 16.91 -14.61 -8.33
C LEU A 253 15.60 -14.76 -7.57
N TYR A 254 15.59 -15.60 -6.52
CA TYR A 254 14.44 -15.75 -5.63
C TYR A 254 14.08 -14.42 -4.96
N ALA A 255 15.07 -13.71 -4.40
CA ALA A 255 14.84 -12.42 -3.74
C ALA A 255 14.20 -11.39 -4.68
N TYR A 256 14.65 -11.31 -5.93
CA TYR A 256 14.10 -10.41 -6.96
C TYR A 256 12.68 -10.78 -7.36
N LYS A 257 12.41 -12.06 -7.58
CA LYS A 257 11.06 -12.51 -7.92
C LYS A 257 10.07 -12.22 -6.80
N THR A 258 10.48 -12.43 -5.55
CA THR A 258 9.64 -12.16 -4.38
C THR A 258 9.42 -10.67 -4.15
N ALA A 259 10.46 -9.83 -4.31
CA ALA A 259 10.35 -8.40 -4.05
C ALA A 259 9.73 -7.58 -5.20
N PHE A 260 10.03 -7.95 -6.46
CA PHE A 260 9.72 -7.13 -7.64
C PHE A 260 8.93 -7.86 -8.74
N ALA A 261 8.62 -9.15 -8.56
CA ALA A 261 7.95 -9.98 -9.58
C ALA A 261 8.68 -10.02 -10.95
N ARG A 262 10.00 -9.79 -10.97
CA ARG A 262 10.85 -9.86 -12.16
C ARG A 262 12.17 -10.56 -11.86
N ILE A 263 12.94 -10.86 -12.91
CA ILE A 263 14.31 -11.36 -12.77
C ILE A 263 15.30 -10.18 -12.63
N PRO A 264 16.43 -10.37 -11.93
CA PRO A 264 17.49 -9.37 -11.88
C PRO A 264 18.17 -9.25 -13.25
N ARG A 265 18.57 -8.03 -13.60
CA ARG A 265 19.43 -7.77 -14.76
C ARG A 265 20.85 -8.24 -14.44
N PRO A 266 21.68 -8.61 -15.45
CA PRO A 266 23.05 -9.07 -15.20
C PRO A 266 23.88 -8.13 -14.33
N ALA A 267 23.79 -6.82 -14.57
CA ALA A 267 24.48 -5.80 -13.76
C ALA A 267 24.03 -5.77 -12.29
N GLU A 268 22.74 -6.01 -12.02
CA GLU A 268 22.19 -6.07 -10.66
C GLU A 268 22.73 -7.30 -9.92
N THR A 269 22.76 -8.45 -10.58
CA THR A 269 23.33 -9.68 -10.02
C THR A 269 24.81 -9.50 -9.67
N VAL A 270 25.60 -8.90 -10.58
CA VAL A 270 27.03 -8.63 -10.34
C VAL A 270 27.23 -7.73 -9.12
N TYR A 271 26.47 -6.64 -9.03
CA TYR A 271 26.55 -5.71 -7.89
C TYR A 271 26.21 -6.40 -6.56
N LEU A 272 25.14 -7.20 -6.53
CA LEU A 272 24.69 -7.86 -5.30
C LEU A 272 25.63 -8.97 -4.85
N LYS A 273 26.24 -9.70 -5.79
CA LYS A 273 27.30 -10.66 -5.45
C LYS A 273 28.51 -9.96 -4.81
N ALA A 274 28.94 -8.84 -5.39
CA ALA A 274 30.04 -8.05 -4.83
C ALA A 274 29.71 -7.50 -3.44
N LEU A 275 28.47 -7.04 -3.24
CA LEU A 275 27.96 -6.61 -1.94
C LEU A 275 27.99 -7.74 -0.91
N LEU A 276 27.47 -8.92 -1.26
CA LEU A 276 27.44 -10.08 -0.37
C LEU A 276 28.85 -10.47 0.05
N LEU A 277 29.80 -10.59 -0.90
CA LEU A 277 31.20 -10.89 -0.60
C LEU A 277 31.80 -9.89 0.40
N LYS A 278 31.57 -8.59 0.18
CA LYS A 278 32.04 -7.52 1.08
C LYS A 278 31.42 -7.63 2.47
N ARG A 279 30.12 -7.94 2.57
CA ARG A 279 29.42 -8.06 3.87
C ARG A 279 29.79 -9.33 4.62
N HIS A 280 29.97 -10.45 3.93
CA HIS A 280 30.53 -11.66 4.51
C HIS A 280 31.92 -11.38 5.12
N ALA A 281 32.84 -10.79 4.35
CA ALA A 281 34.17 -10.46 4.86
C ALA A 281 34.14 -9.51 6.08
N PHE A 282 33.19 -8.58 6.12
CA PHE A 282 33.00 -7.71 7.28
C PHE A 282 32.54 -8.47 8.52
N PHE A 283 31.55 -9.36 8.39
CA PHE A 283 30.99 -10.10 9.53
C PHE A 283 31.86 -11.26 10.00
N GLU A 284 32.73 -11.81 9.14
CA GLU A 284 33.81 -12.72 9.58
C GLU A 284 34.76 -12.00 10.55
N LYS A 285 35.10 -10.74 10.27
CA LYS A 285 35.95 -9.93 11.15
C LYS A 285 35.20 -9.37 12.37
N ASN A 286 33.88 -9.25 12.29
CA ASN A 286 33.05 -8.59 13.30
C ASN A 286 31.82 -9.44 13.70
N PRO A 287 32.01 -10.65 14.27
CA PRO A 287 30.90 -11.54 14.60
C PRO A 287 29.91 -10.95 15.60
N LYS A 288 30.39 -10.12 16.55
CA LYS A 288 29.52 -9.41 17.51
C LYS A 288 28.53 -8.47 16.81
N ALA A 289 28.94 -7.82 15.73
CA ALA A 289 28.05 -6.91 14.97
C ALA A 289 26.89 -7.68 14.32
N ALA A 290 27.14 -8.89 13.82
CA ALA A 290 26.08 -9.75 13.28
C ALA A 290 25.05 -10.12 14.37
N GLN A 291 25.53 -10.50 15.56
CA GLN A 291 24.66 -10.82 16.68
C GLN A 291 23.83 -9.62 17.15
N THR A 292 24.43 -8.43 17.25
CA THR A 292 23.71 -7.20 17.62
C THR A 292 22.63 -6.86 16.60
N LEU A 293 22.93 -6.98 15.30
CA LEU A 293 21.94 -6.74 14.24
C LEU A 293 20.75 -7.70 14.36
N ILE A 294 21.01 -9.00 14.50
CA ILE A 294 19.93 -10.01 14.61
C ILE A 294 19.11 -9.79 15.89
N ALA A 295 19.77 -9.44 17.01
CA ALA A 295 19.10 -9.15 18.28
C ALA A 295 18.24 -7.88 18.25
N SER A 296 18.37 -7.03 17.23
CA SER A 296 17.53 -5.84 17.06
C SER A 296 16.08 -6.19 16.66
N ALA A 297 15.87 -7.35 16.00
CA ALA A 297 14.55 -7.90 15.74
C ALA A 297 13.95 -8.46 17.04
N LYS A 298 12.79 -7.94 17.46
CA LYS A 298 12.18 -8.28 18.76
C LYS A 298 11.03 -9.28 18.64
N GLY A 299 10.31 -9.26 17.53
CA GLY A 299 9.16 -10.11 17.24
C GLY A 299 9.48 -11.28 16.32
N TRP A 300 10.56 -11.21 15.53
CA TRP A 300 11.04 -12.31 14.71
C TRP A 300 12.31 -12.93 15.29
N LYS A 301 12.45 -14.26 15.18
CA LYS A 301 13.64 -15.01 15.58
C LYS A 301 14.19 -15.78 14.39
N ALA A 302 15.51 -15.77 14.24
CA ALA A 302 16.18 -16.55 13.22
C ALA A 302 15.92 -18.07 13.40
N PRO A 303 15.77 -18.83 12.31
CA PRO A 303 15.67 -20.29 12.37
C PRO A 303 16.89 -20.93 13.09
N THR A 304 16.64 -22.01 13.82
CA THR A 304 17.68 -22.73 14.56
C THR A 304 18.77 -23.25 13.61
N GLY A 305 20.04 -23.05 13.96
CA GLY A 305 21.18 -23.52 13.18
C GLY A 305 21.57 -22.62 12.00
N MET A 306 20.91 -21.48 11.81
CA MET A 306 21.29 -20.49 10.80
C MET A 306 22.56 -19.74 11.23
N ASP A 307 23.53 -19.62 10.32
CA ASP A 307 24.72 -18.81 10.58
C ASP A 307 24.36 -17.33 10.68
N ALA A 308 24.64 -16.75 11.84
CA ALA A 308 24.41 -15.33 12.13
C ALA A 308 25.16 -14.41 11.14
N LYS A 309 26.35 -14.80 10.70
CA LYS A 309 27.16 -13.99 9.78
C LYS A 309 26.56 -13.97 8.39
N GLU A 310 26.12 -15.14 7.90
CA GLU A 310 25.41 -15.26 6.63
C GLU A 310 24.09 -14.49 6.66
N LEU A 311 23.27 -14.67 7.69
CA LEU A 311 22.01 -13.94 7.85
C LEU A 311 22.22 -12.42 7.85
N ALA A 312 23.23 -11.93 8.58
CA ALA A 312 23.57 -10.51 8.63
C ALA A 312 24.08 -9.96 7.28
N ALA A 313 24.78 -10.77 6.48
CA ALA A 313 25.19 -10.38 5.13
C ALA A 313 23.96 -10.24 4.20
N TRP A 314 23.06 -11.22 4.24
CA TRP A 314 21.82 -11.20 3.45
C TRP A 314 20.84 -10.11 3.87
N PHE A 315 20.84 -9.70 5.14
CA PHE A 315 20.07 -8.55 5.62
C PHE A 315 20.35 -7.28 4.80
N TYR A 316 21.60 -6.98 4.48
CA TYR A 316 21.90 -5.77 3.70
C TYR A 316 21.34 -5.84 2.28
N LEU A 317 21.36 -7.03 1.69
CA LEU A 317 20.73 -7.25 0.39
C LEU A 317 19.23 -7.00 0.49
N THR A 318 18.53 -7.63 1.45
CA THR A 318 17.08 -7.49 1.59
C THR A 318 16.66 -6.08 1.99
N ASN A 319 17.43 -5.42 2.86
CA ASN A 319 17.20 -4.03 3.26
C ASN A 319 17.35 -3.06 2.08
N ILE A 320 18.31 -3.29 1.17
CA ILE A 320 18.41 -2.52 -0.08
C ILE A 320 17.18 -2.78 -0.95
N LEU A 321 16.84 -4.04 -1.21
CA LEU A 321 15.72 -4.37 -2.10
C LEU A 321 14.40 -3.76 -1.62
N MET A 322 14.12 -3.85 -0.32
CA MET A 322 12.91 -3.31 0.29
C MET A 322 12.87 -1.77 0.33
N ASN A 323 14.02 -1.10 0.17
CA ASN A 323 14.12 0.35 0.11
C ASN A 323 14.16 0.90 -1.33
N LEU A 324 14.19 0.04 -2.35
CA LEU A 324 14.07 0.49 -3.74
C LEU A 324 12.64 0.98 -4.03
N ASP A 325 12.52 1.97 -4.90
CA ASP A 325 11.22 2.48 -5.36
C ASP A 325 10.35 1.35 -5.95
N GLU A 326 10.96 0.38 -6.64
CA GLU A 326 10.29 -0.83 -7.14
C GLU A 326 9.59 -1.66 -6.05
N ALA A 327 10.05 -1.65 -4.79
CA ALA A 327 9.41 -2.38 -3.69
C ALA A 327 8.20 -1.63 -3.10
N ILE A 328 8.09 -0.33 -3.33
CA ILE A 328 7.06 0.52 -2.70
C ILE A 328 6.10 1.17 -3.71
N THR A 329 6.29 0.90 -4.99
CA THR A 329 5.52 1.48 -6.08
C THR A 329 4.78 0.39 -6.84
N LYS A 330 3.51 0.62 -7.14
CA LYS A 330 2.73 -0.21 -8.06
C LYS A 330 2.92 0.31 -9.48
N GLY A 331 3.09 -0.59 -10.45
CA GLY A 331 3.18 -0.29 -11.88
C GLY A 331 4.40 -0.90 -12.55
#